data_AF-A0A2V8MII0-F1
#
_entry.id   AF-A0A2V8MII0-F1
#
_cell.length_a   1.000
_cell.length_b   1.000
_cell.length_c   1.000
_cell.angle_alpha   90.00
_cell.angle_beta   90.00
_cell.angle_gamma   90.00
#
_symmetry.space_group_name_H-M   'P 1'
#
loop_
_entity.id
_entity.type
_entity.pdbx_description
1 polymer ?
#
loop_
_entity_poly.entity_id
_entity_poly.type
_entity_poly.pdbx_seq_one_letter_code
_entity_poly.pdbx_strand_id
1 'polypeptide(L)' 'MTPEGSSSEQSQFKSWRQALADKRLTHDQLAVLEKMVQDGEADSIEAAAARLDWQDTVINPEEHMYGF' A
#
# COMPACT_ATOMS: atom_id res chain seq x y z
N MET A 1 -8.74 -30.26 14.92
CA MET A 1 -8.70 -29.72 13.55
C MET A 1 -9.30 -28.32 13.62
N THR A 2 -8.48 -27.33 13.96
CA THR A 2 -8.86 -25.91 14.01
C THR A 2 -8.37 -25.25 12.73
N PRO A 3 -9.25 -24.65 11.91
CA PRO A 3 -8.79 -23.64 10.97
C PRO A 3 -8.58 -22.34 11.76
N GLU A 4 -7.37 -22.14 12.29
CA GLU A 4 -6.89 -20.80 12.60
C GLU A 4 -6.54 -20.12 11.28
N GLY A 5 -7.59 -19.68 10.58
CA GLY A 5 -7.46 -18.79 9.43
C GLY A 5 -7.34 -17.36 9.95
N SER A 6 -6.11 -17.01 10.33
CA SER A 6 -5.53 -15.67 10.41
C SER A 6 -6.49 -14.49 10.23
N SER A 7 -6.80 -13.82 11.33
CA SER A 7 -7.23 -12.43 11.37
C SER A 7 -6.22 -11.56 10.64
N SER A 8 -6.42 -11.29 9.35
CA SER A 8 -5.57 -10.37 8.58
C SER A 8 -6.37 -9.62 7.52
N GLU A 9 -7.66 -9.37 7.75
CA GLU A 9 -8.48 -8.52 6.87
C GLU A 9 -8.15 -7.02 6.91
N GLN A 10 -7.05 -6.58 7.56
CA GLN A 10 -6.73 -5.15 7.67
C GLN A 10 -5.53 -4.65 6.85
N SER A 11 -4.82 -5.53 6.12
CA SER A 11 -3.73 -5.11 5.24
C SER A 11 -3.64 -6.06 4.05
N GLN A 12 -4.02 -5.70 2.80
CA GLN A 12 -3.71 -6.65 1.71
C GLN A 12 -3.72 -6.17 0.25
N PHE A 13 -3.40 -4.92 -0.05
CA PHE A 13 -2.67 -4.70 -1.31
C PHE A 13 -1.23 -4.43 -0.98
N LYS A 14 -0.39 -5.41 -1.33
CA LYS A 14 1.07 -5.40 -1.18
C LYS A 14 1.74 -4.19 -1.85
N SER A 15 1.00 -3.50 -2.73
CA SER A 15 1.48 -2.33 -3.44
C SER A 15 0.37 -1.34 -3.76
N TRP A 16 0.56 -0.09 -3.34
CA TRP A 16 -0.33 1.04 -3.67
C TRP A 16 -0.45 1.24 -5.18
N ARG A 17 0.65 1.08 -5.93
CA ARG A 17 0.65 1.13 -7.40
C ARG A 17 -0.24 0.05 -8.01
N GLN A 18 -0.21 -1.16 -7.44
CA GLN A 18 -0.98 -2.28 -7.95
C GLN A 18 -2.46 -2.13 -7.62
N ALA A 19 -2.79 -1.61 -6.43
CA ALA A 19 -4.15 -1.24 -6.06
C ALA A 19 -4.72 -0.12 -6.94
N LEU A 20 -3.89 0.86 -7.32
CA LEU A 20 -4.25 1.94 -8.24
C LEU A 20 -4.55 1.39 -9.64
N ALA A 21 -3.65 0.55 -10.18
CA ALA A 21 -3.81 -0.06 -11.49
C ALA A 21 -5.05 -0.97 -11.57
N ASP A 22 -5.32 -1.71 -10.50
CA ASP A 22 -6.47 -2.61 -10.39
C ASP A 22 -7.77 -1.89 -9.96
N LYS A 23 -7.71 -0.57 -9.74
CA LYS A 23 -8.81 0.27 -9.21
C LYS A 23 -9.45 -0.29 -7.93
N ARG A 24 -8.63 -0.93 -7.10
CA ARG A 24 -9.04 -1.49 -5.80
C ARG A 24 -8.81 -0.53 -4.63
N LEU A 25 -8.24 0.64 -4.90
CA LEU A 25 -8.12 1.70 -3.90
C LEU A 25 -9.50 2.15 -3.44
N THR A 26 -9.64 2.31 -2.13
CA THR A 26 -10.83 2.91 -1.53
C THR A 26 -10.80 4.42 -1.71
N HIS A 27 -11.95 5.08 -1.55
CA HIS A 27 -12.05 6.54 -1.65
C HIS A 27 -11.09 7.27 -0.70
N ASP A 28 -10.92 6.72 0.50
CA ASP A 28 -10.02 7.26 1.52
C ASP A 28 -8.55 7.18 1.09
N GLN A 29 -8.14 6.07 0.50
CA GLN A 29 -6.78 5.90 0.00
C GLN A 29 -6.50 6.74 -1.24
N LEU A 30 -7.49 6.89 -2.11
CA LEU A 30 -7.36 7.79 -3.25
C LEU A 30 -7.23 9.24 -2.77
N ALA A 31 -7.95 9.64 -1.71
CA ALA A 31 -7.80 10.94 -1.07
C ALA A 31 -6.40 11.15 -0.45
N VAL A 32 -5.76 10.10 0.08
CA VAL A 32 -4.36 10.16 0.52
C VAL A 32 -3.43 10.47 -0.65
N LEU A 33 -3.60 9.77 -1.78
CA LEU A 33 -2.80 10.02 -2.98
C LEU A 33 -3.02 11.42 -3.54
N GLU A 34 -4.28 11.87 -3.62
CA GLU A 34 -4.62 13.22 -4.05
C GLU A 34 -4.00 14.27 -3.13
N LYS A 35 -4.07 14.05 -1.81
CA LYS A 35 -3.47 14.94 -0.84
C LYS A 35 -1.95 15.04 -1.00
N MET A 36 -1.25 13.94 -1.26
CA MET A 36 0.19 13.97 -1.54
C MET A 36 0.54 14.74 -2.80
N VAL A 37 -0.28 14.64 -3.85
CA VAL A 37 -0.10 15.44 -5.06
C VAL A 37 -0.35 16.91 -4.78
N GLN A 38 -1.39 17.23 -4.01
CA GLN A 38 -1.70 18.61 -3.62
C GLN A 38 -0.63 19.24 -2.71
N ASP A 39 -0.01 18.45 -1.83
CA ASP A 39 1.07 18.89 -0.95
C ASP A 39 2.40 19.06 -1.71
N GLY A 40 2.47 18.56 -2.96
CA GLY A 40 3.69 18.58 -3.78
C GLY A 40 4.67 17.46 -3.43
N GLU A 41 4.27 16.48 -2.61
CA GLU A 41 5.07 15.29 -2.33
C GLU A 41 5.21 14.36 -3.54
N ALA A 42 4.27 14.45 -4.48
CA ALA A 42 4.24 13.67 -5.70
C ALA A 42 3.74 14.49 -6.89
N ASP A 43 4.31 14.21 -8.06
CA ASP A 43 3.94 14.90 -9.31
C ASP A 43 2.57 14.43 -9.86
N SER A 44 2.12 13.24 -9.45
CA SER A 44 0.88 12.60 -9.91
C SER A 44 0.44 11.50 -8.94
N ILE A 45 -0.82 11.07 -9.03
CA ILE A 45 -1.42 10.01 -8.19
C ILE A 45 -0.61 8.71 -8.29
N GLU A 46 -0.10 8.39 -9.48
CA GLU A 46 0.77 7.24 -9.71
C GLU A 46 2.13 7.38 -9.00
N ALA A 47 2.71 8.59 -8.99
CA ALA A 47 3.95 8.87 -8.27
C ALA A 47 3.74 8.85 -6.75
N ALA A 48 2.58 9.32 -6.27
CA ALA A 48 2.20 9.22 -4.86
C ALA A 48 2.06 7.75 -4.43
N ALA A 49 1.41 6.93 -5.27
CA ALA A 49 1.24 5.51 -5.02
C ALA A 49 2.57 4.77 -5.04
N ALA A 50 3.48 5.13 -5.96
CA ALA A 50 4.84 4.61 -5.97
C ALA A 50 5.56 4.97 -4.66
N ARG A 51 5.49 6.23 -4.23
CA ARG A 51 6.16 6.72 -3.03
C ARG A 51 5.68 6.02 -1.75
N LEU A 52 4.36 5.83 -1.61
CA LEU A 52 3.79 5.08 -0.49
C LEU A 52 4.16 3.59 -0.53
N ASP A 53 4.19 2.99 -1.71
CA ASP A 53 4.68 1.61 -1.93
C ASP A 53 6.15 1.46 -1.47
N TRP A 54 7.01 2.44 -1.76
CA TRP A 54 8.39 2.49 -1.24
C TRP A 54 8.48 2.73 0.27
N GLN A 55 7.60 3.55 0.86
CA GLN A 55 7.60 3.77 2.30
C GLN A 55 7.12 2.54 3.08
N ASP A 56 6.07 1.87 2.61
CA ASP A 56 5.52 0.68 3.25
C ASP A 56 6.51 -0.50 3.23
N THR A 57 7.22 -0.67 2.12
CA THR A 57 8.29 -1.68 1.98
C THR A 57 9.51 -1.43 2.87
N VAL A 58 9.80 -0.17 3.22
CA VAL A 58 10.89 0.18 4.15
C VAL A 58 10.47 0.02 5.62
N ILE A 59 9.19 0.18 5.94
CA ILE A 59 8.64 0.07 7.30
C ILE A 59 8.35 -1.39 7.71
N ASN A 60 8.25 -2.32 6.75
CA ASN A 60 8.17 -3.77 7.00
C ASN A 60 9.48 -4.50 6.62
N PRO A 61 10.62 -4.26 7.30
CA PRO A 61 11.84 -5.03 7.06
C PRO A 61 11.73 -6.49 7.54
N GLU A 62 10.72 -6.83 8.36
CA GLU A 62 10.57 -8.15 8.98
C GLU A 62 9.96 -9.22 8.04
N GLU A 63 9.22 -8.84 6.98
CA GLU A 63 8.66 -9.81 6.01
C GLU A 63 9.59 -10.12 4.82
N HIS A 64 10.66 -9.36 4.60
CA HIS A 64 11.63 -9.61 3.52
C HIS A 64 12.89 -10.38 3.95
N MET A 65 13.04 -10.73 5.23
CA MET A 65 14.21 -11.47 5.75
C MET A 65 13.94 -12.93 6.12
N TYR A 66 12.69 -13.39 6.21
CA TYR A 66 12.37 -14.81 6.48
C TYR A 66 11.91 -15.55 5.22
N GLY A 67 12.80 -15.60 4.23
CA GLY A 67 12.80 -16.68 3.23
C GLY A 67 13.80 -17.75 3.67
N PHE A 68 13.38 -18.67 4.55
CA PHE A 68 14.12 -19.89 4.87
C PHE A 68 13.21 -21.10 4.84
#